data_AF-A0A969C199-F1
#
_entry.id   AF-A0A969C199-F1
#
_cell.length_a   1.000
_cell.length_b   1.000
_cell.length_c   1.000
_cell.angle_alpha   90.00
_cell.angle_beta   90.00
_cell.angle_gamma   90.00
#
_symmetry.space_group_name_H-M   'P 1'
#
loop_
_entity.id
_entity.type
_entity.pdbx_description
1 polymer ?
#
loop_
_entity_poly.entity_id
_entity_poly.type
_entity_poly.pdbx_seq_one_letter_code
_entity_poly.pdbx_strand_id
1 'polypeptide(L)'
;MSLSSRPSQGSKILLVDGDPNYVFLLKKHLQAQNYQVATAENSLEAIAQIEASTPDLVITGAVLAEGRGHDVLAYLRQQSGDLSWIPLIFVSAKAARRDRIEGINAGATAYVTKPLSLEELNAQIESCLRNSQNIRQGQQKPGLDKLQVPTNVKLTNTEQQVAKLVAKGLSNLEISQQMFTSKRTVESHISHMLRKTELTNRTELSRWILENDLA
;
A
#
# COMPACT_ATOMS: atom_id res chain seq x y z
N MET A 1 -7.27 35.75 -4.62
CA MET A 1 -5.94 35.41 -4.02
C MET A 1 -6.07 34.02 -3.43
N SER A 2 -5.91 32.99 -4.27
CA SER A 2 -4.70 32.19 -4.50
C SER A 2 -4.32 31.31 -3.31
N LEU A 3 -4.55 30.00 -3.48
CA LEU A 3 -3.76 28.86 -2.96
C LEU A 3 -4.34 27.56 -3.55
N SER A 4 -4.17 27.39 -4.87
CA SER A 4 -4.41 26.11 -5.56
C SER A 4 -3.06 25.51 -5.96
N SER A 5 -2.18 25.30 -4.99
CA SER A 5 -0.93 24.57 -5.25
C SER A 5 -1.30 23.10 -5.49
N ARG A 6 -1.22 22.63 -6.75
CA ARG A 6 -1.20 21.19 -7.05
C ARG A 6 -0.04 20.58 -6.24
N PRO A 7 -0.28 19.78 -5.18
CA PRO A 7 0.75 19.47 -4.18
C PRO A 7 1.93 18.62 -4.70
N SER A 8 1.86 18.12 -5.94
CA SER A 8 2.70 17.04 -6.45
C SER A 8 3.64 17.42 -7.60
N GLN A 9 3.64 18.67 -8.09
CA GLN A 9 4.55 19.06 -9.17
C GLN A 9 6.01 18.94 -8.73
N GLY A 10 6.83 18.23 -9.50
CA GLY A 10 8.25 18.01 -9.20
C GLY A 10 8.56 16.82 -8.28
N SER A 11 7.55 16.06 -7.82
CA SER A 11 7.76 14.83 -7.04
C SER A 11 8.59 13.81 -7.82
N LYS A 12 9.45 13.07 -7.07
CA LYS A 12 10.29 12.01 -7.61
C LYS A 12 9.53 10.70 -7.66
N ILE A 13 9.35 10.13 -8.85
CA ILE A 13 8.71 8.84 -9.07
C ILE A 13 9.78 7.86 -9.56
N LEU A 14 9.88 6.72 -8.90
CA LEU A 14 10.65 5.58 -9.41
C LEU A 14 9.70 4.63 -10.14
N LEU A 15 9.95 4.41 -11.43
CA LEU A 15 9.21 3.45 -12.25
C LEU A 15 10.03 2.17 -12.44
N VAL A 16 9.48 1.02 -12.09
CA VAL A 16 10.15 -0.28 -12.15
C VAL A 16 9.36 -1.24 -13.05
N ASP A 17 9.85 -1.51 -14.24
CA ASP A 17 9.23 -2.47 -15.16
C ASP A 17 10.30 -2.96 -16.17
N GLY A 18 10.24 -4.25 -16.53
CA GLY A 18 11.19 -4.85 -17.46
C GLY A 18 10.82 -4.65 -18.95
N ASP A 19 9.64 -4.08 -19.24
CA ASP A 19 9.24 -3.76 -20.61
C ASP A 19 9.68 -2.32 -20.98
N PRO A 20 10.73 -2.16 -21.81
CA PRO A 20 11.27 -0.84 -22.15
C PRO A 20 10.27 0.04 -22.90
N ASN A 21 9.33 -0.54 -23.66
CA ASN A 21 8.30 0.23 -24.36
C ASN A 21 7.29 0.81 -23.37
N TYR A 22 6.86 -0.01 -22.41
CA TYR A 22 5.97 0.42 -21.34
C TYR A 22 6.63 1.50 -20.47
N VAL A 23 7.88 1.29 -20.06
CA VAL A 23 8.68 2.26 -19.31
C VAL A 23 8.79 3.57 -20.08
N PHE A 24 9.13 3.54 -21.37
CA PHE A 24 9.27 4.74 -22.18
C PHE A 24 7.97 5.55 -22.28
N LEU A 25 6.85 4.88 -22.57
CA LEU A 25 5.55 5.53 -22.71
C LEU A 25 5.10 6.16 -21.38
N LEU A 26 5.17 5.40 -20.29
CA LEU A 26 4.73 5.89 -18.99
C LEU A 26 5.66 6.99 -18.46
N LYS A 27 6.98 6.87 -18.66
CA LYS A 27 7.94 7.93 -18.32
C LYS A 27 7.60 9.23 -19.02
N LYS A 28 7.36 9.20 -20.34
CA LYS A 28 6.99 10.41 -21.10
C LYS A 28 5.70 11.03 -20.59
N HIS A 29 4.68 10.21 -20.31
CA HIS A 29 3.41 10.68 -19.75
C HIS A 29 3.60 11.38 -18.40
N LEU A 30 4.33 10.74 -17.47
CA LEU A 30 4.58 11.29 -16.13
C LEU A 30 5.45 12.56 -16.19
N GLN A 31 6.45 12.61 -17.06
CA GLN A 31 7.27 13.80 -17.27
C GLN A 31 6.47 14.98 -17.85
N ALA A 32 5.49 14.71 -18.72
CA ALA A 32 4.57 15.73 -19.22
C ALA A 32 3.65 16.31 -18.12
N GLN A 33 3.51 15.61 -16.99
CA GLN A 33 2.85 16.09 -15.77
C GLN A 33 3.82 16.73 -14.76
N ASN A 34 5.06 17.03 -15.18
CA ASN A 34 6.11 17.65 -14.37
C ASN A 34 6.65 16.78 -13.22
N TYR A 35 6.54 15.46 -13.30
CA TYR A 35 7.21 14.54 -12.37
C TYR A 35 8.68 14.31 -12.75
N GLN A 36 9.55 14.15 -11.74
CA GLN A 36 10.91 13.67 -11.94
C GLN A 36 10.90 12.14 -11.95
N VAL A 37 11.19 11.52 -13.09
CA VAL A 37 11.02 10.07 -13.26
C VAL A 37 12.38 9.38 -13.39
N ALA A 38 12.71 8.57 -12.39
CA ALA A 38 13.77 7.57 -12.44
C ALA A 38 13.20 6.21 -12.87
N THR A 39 14.02 5.35 -13.46
CA THR A 39 13.57 4.07 -14.03
C THR A 39 14.52 2.96 -13.63
N ALA A 40 13.99 1.80 -13.28
CA ALA A 40 14.75 0.57 -13.04
C ALA A 40 14.08 -0.62 -13.75
N GLU A 41 14.87 -1.62 -14.14
CA GLU A 41 14.37 -2.80 -14.87
C GLU A 41 14.06 -3.97 -13.94
N ASN A 42 14.68 -3.99 -12.76
CA ASN A 42 14.55 -5.06 -11.78
C ASN A 42 14.56 -4.55 -10.34
N SER A 43 14.25 -5.47 -9.41
CA SER A 43 14.15 -5.15 -7.98
C SER A 43 15.47 -4.67 -7.35
N LEU A 44 16.62 -5.22 -7.77
CA LEU A 44 17.93 -4.86 -7.24
C LEU A 44 18.32 -3.44 -7.65
N GLU A 45 18.15 -3.11 -8.93
CA GLU A 45 18.37 -1.77 -9.44
C GLU A 45 17.42 -0.76 -8.79
N ALA A 46 16.15 -1.13 -8.60
CA ALA A 46 15.18 -0.27 -7.92
C ALA A 46 15.61 0.05 -6.49
N ILE A 47 16.09 -0.94 -5.73
CA ILE A 47 16.60 -0.74 -4.37
C ILE A 47 17.82 0.19 -4.38
N ALA A 48 18.79 -0.05 -5.26
CA ALA A 48 19.96 0.81 -5.39
C ALA A 48 19.59 2.27 -5.73
N GLN A 49 18.58 2.47 -6.58
CA GLN A 49 18.07 3.82 -6.89
C GLN A 49 17.33 4.47 -5.71
N ILE A 50 16.56 3.70 -4.94
CA ILE A 50 15.89 4.20 -3.72
C ILE A 50 16.94 4.70 -2.70
N GLU A 51 18.03 3.96 -2.54
CA GLU A 51 19.15 4.33 -1.65
C GLU A 51 19.91 5.57 -2.16
N ALA A 52 20.17 5.65 -3.46
CA ALA A 52 20.90 6.77 -4.05
C ALA A 52 20.09 8.07 -4.07
N SER A 53 18.78 7.99 -4.33
CA SER A 53 17.88 9.14 -4.33
C SER A 53 16.47 8.71 -3.95
N THR A 54 16.10 8.97 -2.70
CA THR A 54 14.78 8.64 -2.15
C THR A 54 13.64 9.19 -3.01
N PRO A 55 12.77 8.33 -3.56
CA PRO A 55 11.59 8.76 -4.31
C PRO A 55 10.44 9.14 -3.37
N ASP A 56 9.49 9.93 -3.87
CA ASP A 56 8.23 10.24 -3.19
C ASP A 56 7.14 9.20 -3.47
N LEU A 57 7.32 8.38 -4.52
CA LEU A 57 6.43 7.29 -4.94
C LEU A 57 7.20 6.23 -5.74
N VAL A 58 6.87 4.96 -5.52
CA VAL A 58 7.32 3.84 -6.37
C VAL A 58 6.15 3.27 -7.16
N ILE A 59 6.33 3.08 -8.47
CA ILE A 59 5.39 2.35 -9.34
C ILE A 59 6.16 1.14 -9.87
N THR A 60 5.69 -0.07 -9.58
CA THR A 60 6.40 -1.30 -9.97
C THR A 60 5.50 -2.35 -10.59
N GLY A 61 6.03 -3.08 -11.56
CA GLY A 61 5.52 -4.37 -12.00
C GLY A 61 5.38 -5.34 -10.82
N ALA A 62 4.26 -6.05 -10.69
CA ALA A 62 4.16 -7.14 -9.70
C ALA A 62 5.07 -8.33 -10.06
N VAL A 63 5.23 -8.57 -11.37
CA VAL A 63 6.18 -9.51 -11.97
C VAL A 63 7.16 -8.70 -12.79
N LEU A 64 8.45 -8.87 -12.55
CA LEU A 64 9.54 -8.24 -13.29
C LEU A 64 10.29 -9.33 -14.08
N ALA A 65 11.10 -8.92 -15.06
CA ALA A 65 11.95 -9.85 -15.81
C ALA A 65 12.95 -10.56 -14.89
N GLU A 66 13.48 -9.81 -13.90
CA GLU A 66 14.37 -10.31 -12.86
C GLU A 66 13.85 -9.87 -11.47
N GLY A 67 13.44 -10.84 -10.64
CA GLY A 67 12.88 -10.59 -9.30
C GLY A 67 11.39 -10.22 -9.28
N ARG A 68 10.90 -9.74 -8.13
CA ARG A 68 9.49 -9.38 -7.94
C ARG A 68 9.39 -7.95 -7.41
N GLY A 69 8.39 -7.18 -7.85
CA GLY A 69 8.11 -5.88 -7.24
C GLY A 69 7.77 -5.97 -5.74
N HIS A 70 7.35 -7.16 -5.28
CA HIS A 70 7.16 -7.46 -3.86
C HIS A 70 8.45 -7.34 -3.04
N ASP A 71 9.61 -7.57 -3.65
CA ASP A 71 10.91 -7.46 -2.98
C ASP A 71 11.23 -5.98 -2.68
N VAL A 72 10.88 -5.08 -3.61
CA VAL A 72 10.96 -3.63 -3.42
C VAL A 72 10.03 -3.17 -2.29
N LEU A 73 8.80 -3.69 -2.25
CA LEU A 73 7.86 -3.39 -1.17
C LEU A 73 8.38 -3.89 0.19
N ALA A 74 8.87 -5.12 0.25
CA ALA A 74 9.44 -5.70 1.47
C ALA A 74 10.61 -4.86 1.97
N TYR A 75 11.52 -4.46 1.07
CA TYR A 75 12.63 -3.56 1.38
C TYR A 75 12.11 -2.26 2.00
N LEU A 76 11.21 -1.53 1.34
CA LEU A 76 10.65 -0.27 1.84
C LEU A 76 10.04 -0.41 3.24
N ARG A 77 9.38 -1.53 3.54
CA ARG A 77 8.71 -1.76 4.83
C ARG A 77 9.66 -2.22 5.94
N GLN A 78 10.80 -2.82 5.61
CA GLN A 78 11.82 -3.24 6.59
C GLN A 78 12.71 -2.08 7.05
N GLN A 79 12.84 -1.03 6.23
CA GLN A 79 13.62 0.16 6.57
C GLN A 79 12.85 1.00 7.59
N SER A 80 13.32 1.00 8.83
CA SER A 80 12.66 1.68 9.95
C SER A 80 12.63 3.19 9.73
N GLY A 81 11.43 3.78 9.69
CA GLY A 81 11.19 5.24 9.76
C GLY A 81 11.45 6.03 8.48
N ASP A 82 12.57 5.77 7.79
CA ASP A 82 13.05 6.67 6.73
C ASP A 82 12.41 6.41 5.36
N LEU A 83 11.99 5.17 5.08
CA LEU A 83 11.46 4.76 3.78
C LEU A 83 10.08 4.08 3.88
N SER A 84 9.64 3.69 5.08
CA SER A 84 8.38 2.97 5.28
C SER A 84 7.14 3.78 4.91
N TRP A 85 7.24 5.11 4.88
CA TRP A 85 6.16 6.02 4.48
C TRP A 85 6.00 6.11 2.96
N ILE A 86 6.97 5.65 2.17
CA ILE A 86 6.94 5.76 0.72
C ILE A 86 5.78 4.90 0.16
N PRO A 87 4.83 5.50 -0.55
CA PRO A 87 3.76 4.76 -1.19
C PRO A 87 4.32 3.92 -2.34
N LEU A 88 3.72 2.75 -2.55
CA LEU A 88 4.06 1.86 -3.65
C LEU A 88 2.79 1.40 -4.36
N ILE A 89 2.76 1.59 -5.68
CA ILE A 89 1.67 1.16 -6.56
C ILE A 89 2.17 -0.04 -7.38
N PHE A 90 1.47 -1.16 -7.27
CA PHE A 90 1.66 -2.26 -8.20
C PHE A 90 0.92 -1.99 -9.50
N VAL A 91 1.58 -2.22 -10.63
CA VAL A 91 0.95 -2.29 -11.95
C VAL A 91 1.19 -3.67 -12.53
N SER A 92 0.14 -4.40 -12.90
CA SER A 92 0.28 -5.82 -13.24
C SER A 92 -0.67 -6.26 -14.35
N ALA A 93 -0.19 -7.06 -15.30
CA ALA A 93 -1.05 -7.77 -16.25
C ALA A 93 -1.87 -8.89 -15.59
N LYS A 94 -1.49 -9.33 -14.38
CA LYS A 94 -2.27 -10.31 -13.61
C LYS A 94 -3.40 -9.61 -12.88
N ALA A 95 -4.63 -9.92 -13.26
CA ALA A 95 -5.85 -9.46 -12.61
C ALA A 95 -6.40 -10.46 -11.56
N ALA A 96 -5.64 -11.51 -11.24
CA ALA A 96 -6.09 -12.52 -10.29
C ALA A 96 -6.35 -11.89 -8.92
N ARG A 97 -7.57 -12.06 -8.40
CA ARG A 97 -8.01 -11.49 -7.11
C ARG A 97 -7.05 -11.81 -5.96
N ARG A 98 -6.42 -12.99 -6.00
CA ARG A 98 -5.45 -13.44 -4.99
C ARG A 98 -4.17 -12.61 -4.98
N ASP A 99 -3.60 -12.32 -6.15
CA ASP A 99 -2.36 -11.53 -6.27
C ASP A 99 -2.57 -10.09 -5.81
N ARG A 100 -3.74 -9.52 -6.13
CA ARG A 100 -4.16 -8.20 -5.65
C ARG A 100 -4.29 -8.16 -4.13
N ILE A 101 -4.95 -9.15 -3.53
CA ILE A 101 -5.12 -9.23 -2.07
C ILE A 101 -3.76 -9.37 -1.38
N GLU A 102 -2.86 -10.20 -1.92
CA GLU A 102 -1.51 -10.39 -1.39
C GLU A 102 -0.70 -9.08 -1.41
N GLY A 103 -0.72 -8.35 -2.51
CA GLY A 103 -0.02 -7.06 -2.63
C GLY A 103 -0.50 -6.00 -1.64
N ILE A 104 -1.83 -5.88 -1.47
CA ILE A 104 -2.42 -4.94 -0.50
C ILE A 104 -2.11 -5.36 0.94
N ASN A 105 -2.22 -6.66 1.26
CA ASN A 105 -1.90 -7.17 2.60
C ASN A 105 -0.41 -6.99 2.96
N ALA A 106 0.48 -7.02 1.97
CA ALA A 106 1.90 -6.72 2.15
C ALA A 106 2.20 -5.22 2.37
N GLY A 107 1.18 -4.36 2.28
CA GLY A 107 1.27 -2.93 2.55
C GLY A 107 1.49 -2.07 1.31
N ALA A 108 1.19 -2.56 0.10
CA ALA A 108 1.12 -1.70 -1.08
C ALA A 108 -0.01 -0.69 -0.94
N THR A 109 0.20 0.51 -1.48
CA THR A 109 -0.79 1.59 -1.42
C THR A 109 -1.92 1.35 -2.43
N ALA A 110 -1.59 0.84 -3.60
CA ALA A 110 -2.57 0.47 -4.61
C ALA A 110 -2.09 -0.69 -5.48
N TYR A 111 -3.04 -1.34 -6.16
CA TYR A 111 -2.78 -2.37 -7.15
C TYR A 111 -3.67 -2.09 -8.37
N VAL A 112 -3.03 -1.84 -9.51
CA VAL A 112 -3.67 -1.45 -10.78
C VAL A 112 -3.40 -2.55 -11.81
N THR A 113 -4.44 -2.98 -12.53
CA THR A 113 -4.33 -4.00 -13.56
C THR A 113 -4.06 -3.39 -14.93
N LYS A 114 -3.17 -4.00 -15.73
CA LYS A 114 -3.01 -3.70 -17.16
C LYS A 114 -4.12 -4.43 -17.96
N PRO A 115 -4.68 -3.84 -19.03
CA PRO A 115 -4.46 -2.46 -19.47
C PRO A 115 -5.07 -1.47 -18.48
N LEU A 116 -4.35 -0.39 -18.18
CA LEU A 116 -4.77 0.64 -17.23
C LEU A 116 -5.15 1.93 -17.97
N SER A 117 -6.11 2.67 -17.43
CA SER A 117 -6.35 4.05 -17.88
C SER A 117 -5.29 4.97 -17.28
N LEU A 118 -4.65 5.80 -18.11
CA LEU A 118 -3.70 6.81 -17.63
C LEU A 118 -4.37 7.80 -16.66
N GLU A 119 -5.67 8.05 -16.82
CA GLU A 119 -6.45 8.88 -15.89
C GLU A 119 -6.59 8.22 -14.52
N GLU A 120 -6.89 6.91 -14.47
CA GLU A 120 -6.97 6.15 -13.22
C GLU A 120 -5.62 6.13 -12.51
N LEU A 121 -4.53 5.92 -13.25
CA LEU A 121 -3.18 5.94 -12.68
C LEU A 121 -2.83 7.31 -12.12
N ASN A 122 -3.12 8.39 -12.86
CA ASN A 122 -2.88 9.75 -12.39
C ASN A 122 -3.63 10.03 -11.08
N ALA A 123 -4.91 9.64 -10.99
CA ALA A 123 -5.71 9.80 -9.77
C ALA A 123 -5.08 9.04 -8.57
N GLN A 124 -4.57 7.82 -8.80
CA GLN A 124 -3.88 7.05 -7.77
C GLN A 124 -2.56 7.70 -7.34
N ILE A 125 -1.75 8.17 -8.30
CA ILE A 125 -0.49 8.87 -8.03
C ILE A 125 -0.74 10.10 -7.17
N GLU A 126 -1.69 10.95 -7.56
CA GLU A 126 -2.04 12.17 -6.82
C GLU A 126 -2.54 11.87 -5.40
N SER A 127 -3.35 10.82 -5.26
CA SER A 127 -3.84 10.36 -3.95
C SER A 127 -2.70 9.88 -3.06
N CYS A 128 -1.79 9.07 -3.60
CA CYS A 128 -0.62 8.55 -2.88
C CYS A 128 0.31 9.68 -2.41
N LEU A 129 0.67 10.60 -3.31
CA LEU A 129 1.59 11.70 -3.01
C LEU A 129 1.01 12.68 -1.99
N ARG A 130 -0.29 13.00 -2.09
CA ARG A 130 -0.95 13.85 -1.11
C ARG A 130 -0.95 13.20 0.28
N ASN A 131 -1.26 11.91 0.36
CA ASN A 131 -1.30 11.18 1.63
C ASN A 131 0.11 11.05 2.23
N SER A 132 1.13 10.77 1.43
CA SER A 132 2.51 10.66 1.92
C SER A 132 3.05 12.01 2.43
N GLN A 133 2.74 13.12 1.75
CA GLN A 133 3.08 14.46 2.22
C GLN A 133 2.41 14.78 3.57
N ASN A 134 1.14 14.44 3.72
CA ASN A 134 0.42 14.67 4.98
C ASN A 134 1.00 13.86 6.15
N ILE A 135 1.45 12.62 5.90
CA ILE A 135 2.17 11.79 6.88
C ILE A 135 3.51 12.43 7.26
N ARG A 136 4.30 12.88 6.26
CA ARG A 136 5.63 13.49 6.48
C ARG A 136 5.56 14.82 7.23
N GLN A 137 4.55 15.65 6.96
CA GLN A 137 4.39 16.95 7.61
C GLN A 137 3.81 16.85 9.03
N GLY A 138 3.54 15.63 9.53
CA GLY A 138 2.87 15.42 10.82
C GLY A 138 1.46 16.03 10.87
N GLN A 139 0.92 16.47 9.73
CA GLN A 139 -0.39 17.10 9.60
C GLN A 139 -1.51 16.06 9.52
N GLN A 140 -1.18 14.80 9.27
CA GLN A 140 -2.08 13.66 9.50
C GLN A 140 -1.57 12.80 10.66
N LYS A 141 -2.35 12.75 11.74
CA LYS A 141 -2.57 11.47 12.44
C LYS A 141 -3.09 10.49 11.38
N PRO A 142 -2.54 9.27 11.22
CA PRO A 142 -3.01 8.33 10.20
C PRO A 142 -4.53 8.15 10.31
N GLY A 143 -5.26 8.67 9.32
CA GLY A 143 -6.72 8.66 9.15
C GLY A 143 -7.51 9.68 9.99
N LEU A 144 -8.31 10.51 9.30
CA LEU A 144 -9.50 11.17 9.84
C LEU A 144 -10.59 11.26 8.75
N ASP A 145 -10.55 10.37 7.76
CA ASP A 145 -11.82 9.96 7.16
C ASP A 145 -12.49 9.06 8.20
N LYS A 146 -13.74 9.36 8.57
CA LYS A 146 -14.53 8.43 9.38
C LYS A 146 -14.46 7.06 8.70
N LEU A 147 -13.99 6.04 9.41
CA LEU A 147 -14.01 4.68 8.88
C LEU A 147 -15.45 4.37 8.48
N GLN A 148 -15.68 4.21 7.17
CA GLN A 148 -17.00 3.88 6.64
C GLN A 148 -17.19 2.38 6.84
N VAL A 149 -17.58 2.01 8.06
CA VAL A 149 -17.91 0.64 8.41
C VAL A 149 -19.42 0.50 8.45
N PRO A 150 -20.00 -0.56 7.84
CA PRO A 150 -21.43 -0.83 7.96
C PRO A 150 -21.89 -0.83 9.42
N THR A 151 -23.04 -0.23 9.72
CA THR A 151 -23.57 -0.15 11.09
C THR A 151 -24.01 -1.50 11.68
N ASN A 152 -24.04 -2.57 10.89
CA ASN A 152 -24.55 -3.89 11.29
C ASN A 152 -23.47 -4.98 11.40
N VAL A 153 -22.18 -4.64 11.49
CA VAL A 153 -21.11 -5.64 11.56
C VAL A 153 -21.27 -6.51 12.80
N LYS A 154 -21.45 -7.83 12.58
CA LYS A 154 -21.44 -8.85 13.62
C LYS A 154 -20.21 -9.75 13.48
N LEU A 155 -19.30 -9.61 14.44
CA LEU A 155 -18.15 -10.51 14.58
C LEU A 155 -18.55 -11.77 15.37
N THR A 156 -18.01 -12.92 14.97
CA THR A 156 -18.11 -14.15 15.76
C THR A 156 -17.25 -14.06 17.01
N ASN A 157 -17.48 -14.92 18.01
CA ASN A 157 -16.65 -14.94 19.23
C ASN A 157 -15.15 -15.08 18.92
N THR A 158 -14.81 -15.93 17.95
CA THR A 158 -13.41 -16.12 17.51
C THR A 158 -12.86 -14.88 16.80
N GLU A 159 -13.65 -14.25 15.93
CA GLU A 159 -13.24 -12.99 15.28
C GLU A 159 -13.06 -11.86 16.31
N GLN A 160 -13.92 -11.75 17.32
CA GLN A 160 -13.75 -10.78 18.40
C GLN A 160 -12.46 -11.01 19.20
N GLN A 161 -12.13 -12.26 19.50
CA GLN A 161 -10.85 -12.58 20.17
C GLN A 161 -9.65 -12.18 19.30
N VAL A 162 -9.69 -12.50 18.01
CA VAL A 162 -8.64 -12.08 17.07
C VAL A 162 -8.58 -10.56 16.99
N ALA A 163 -9.71 -9.86 16.89
CA ALA A 163 -9.81 -8.41 16.86
C ALA A 163 -9.11 -7.75 18.07
N LYS A 164 -9.36 -8.24 19.29
CA LYS A 164 -8.71 -7.73 20.50
C LYS A 164 -7.18 -7.83 20.43
N LEU A 165 -6.67 -8.96 19.96
CA LEU A 165 -5.24 -9.17 19.84
C LEU A 165 -4.64 -8.34 18.69
N VAL A 166 -5.43 -8.11 17.63
CA VAL A 166 -5.06 -7.20 16.54
C VAL A 166 -4.91 -5.77 17.04
N ALA A 167 -5.87 -5.27 17.83
CA ALA A 167 -5.86 -3.93 18.40
C ALA A 167 -4.70 -3.70 19.39
N LYS A 168 -4.23 -4.77 20.04
CA LYS A 168 -3.02 -4.77 20.89
C LYS A 168 -1.72 -4.80 20.09
N GLY A 169 -1.77 -4.85 18.76
CA GLY A 169 -0.60 -4.82 17.88
C GLY A 169 0.09 -6.17 17.68
N LEU A 170 -0.47 -7.29 18.13
CA LEU A 170 0.17 -8.60 18.03
C LEU A 170 0.22 -9.10 16.58
N SER A 171 1.36 -9.62 16.14
CA SER A 171 1.54 -10.26 14.84
C SER A 171 0.68 -11.53 14.69
N ASN A 172 0.48 -11.99 13.44
CA ASN A 172 -0.27 -13.23 13.19
C ASN A 172 0.36 -14.45 13.89
N LEU A 173 1.70 -14.45 14.07
CA LEU A 173 2.40 -15.48 14.82
C LEU A 173 2.02 -15.44 16.30
N GLU A 174 2.11 -14.28 16.95
CA GLU A 174 1.79 -14.12 18.37
C GLU A 174 0.31 -14.42 18.65
N ILE A 175 -0.60 -13.96 17.79
CA ILE A 175 -2.03 -14.28 17.89
C ILE A 175 -2.24 -15.80 17.77
N SER A 176 -1.55 -16.45 16.83
CA SER A 176 -1.69 -17.90 16.62
C SER A 176 -1.20 -18.70 17.83
N GLN A 177 -0.12 -18.24 18.48
CA GLN A 177 0.39 -18.84 19.71
C GLN A 177 -0.59 -18.65 20.88
N GLN A 178 -1.16 -17.45 21.03
CA GLN A 178 -2.07 -17.15 22.14
C GLN A 178 -3.43 -17.83 21.99
N MET A 179 -3.89 -18.05 20.76
CA MET A 179 -5.16 -18.72 20.46
C MET A 179 -5.01 -20.23 20.22
N PHE A 180 -3.80 -20.79 20.37
CA PHE A 180 -3.50 -22.20 20.10
C PHE A 180 -3.99 -22.66 18.71
N THR A 181 -3.77 -21.84 17.69
CA THR A 181 -4.22 -22.10 16.31
C THR A 181 -3.09 -21.87 15.31
N SER A 182 -3.37 -22.07 14.01
CA SER A 182 -2.38 -21.83 12.96
C SER A 182 -2.34 -20.35 12.53
N LYS A 183 -1.18 -19.86 12.06
CA LYS A 183 -1.06 -18.53 11.43
C LYS A 183 -2.09 -18.32 10.32
N ARG A 184 -2.30 -19.36 9.50
CA ARG A 184 -3.28 -19.36 8.40
C ARG A 184 -4.72 -19.19 8.88
N THR A 185 -5.05 -19.76 10.05
CA THR A 185 -6.36 -19.58 10.68
C THR A 185 -6.56 -18.12 11.10
N VAL A 186 -5.55 -17.51 11.73
CA VAL A 186 -5.57 -16.09 12.10
C VAL A 186 -5.73 -15.19 10.88
N GLU A 187 -4.96 -15.45 9.82
CA GLU A 187 -5.07 -14.74 8.53
C GLU A 187 -6.48 -14.83 7.95
N SER A 188 -7.10 -16.01 8.02
CA SER A 188 -8.47 -16.21 7.56
C SER A 188 -9.48 -15.39 8.38
N HIS A 189 -9.35 -15.35 9.71
CA HIS A 189 -10.20 -14.52 10.55
C HIS A 189 -10.04 -13.02 10.26
N ILE A 190 -8.80 -12.54 10.12
CA ILE A 190 -8.54 -11.14 9.76
C ILE A 190 -9.16 -10.81 8.40
N SER A 191 -8.98 -11.68 7.40
CA SER A 191 -9.57 -11.52 6.07
C SER A 191 -11.10 -11.47 6.12
N HIS A 192 -11.72 -12.28 6.98
CA HIS A 192 -13.18 -12.26 7.17
C HIS A 192 -13.65 -10.97 7.84
N MET A 193 -12.94 -10.48 8.85
CA MET A 193 -13.26 -9.22 9.51
C MET A 193 -13.13 -8.03 8.56
N LEU A 194 -12.06 -7.96 7.77
CA LEU A 194 -11.89 -6.94 6.73
C LEU A 194 -13.04 -6.96 5.73
N ARG A 195 -13.46 -8.16 5.27
CA ARG A 195 -14.62 -8.28 4.38
C ARG A 195 -15.94 -7.82 5.02
N LYS A 196 -16.16 -8.14 6.30
CA LYS A 196 -17.39 -7.74 7.02
C LYS A 196 -17.43 -6.24 7.29
N THR A 197 -16.28 -5.64 7.59
CA THR A 197 -16.14 -4.22 7.93
C THR A 197 -15.94 -3.34 6.69
N GLU A 198 -15.76 -3.95 5.52
CA GLU A 198 -15.38 -3.29 4.26
C GLU A 198 -14.04 -2.52 4.34
N LEU A 199 -13.23 -2.80 5.36
CA LEU A 199 -11.91 -2.22 5.55
C LEU A 199 -10.88 -2.91 4.68
N THR A 200 -9.87 -2.15 4.26
CA THR A 200 -8.90 -2.60 3.26
C THR A 200 -7.63 -3.17 3.88
N ASN A 201 -7.33 -2.79 5.12
CA ASN A 201 -6.08 -3.18 5.75
C ASN A 201 -6.22 -3.37 7.27
N ARG A 202 -5.25 -4.09 7.82
CA ARG A 202 -5.17 -4.41 9.26
C ARG A 202 -5.10 -3.17 10.15
N THR A 203 -4.47 -2.10 9.68
CA THR A 203 -4.33 -0.84 10.43
C THR A 203 -5.68 -0.16 10.62
N GLU A 204 -6.50 -0.09 9.56
CA GLU A 204 -7.89 0.37 9.62
C GLU A 204 -8.72 -0.51 10.55
N LEU A 205 -8.57 -1.83 10.44
CA LEU A 205 -9.28 -2.77 11.32
C LEU A 205 -8.92 -2.57 12.79
N SER A 206 -7.62 -2.50 13.10
CA SER A 206 -7.11 -2.22 14.46
C SER A 206 -7.70 -0.93 15.01
N ARG A 207 -7.74 0.12 14.18
CA ARG A 207 -8.30 1.40 14.56
C ARG A 207 -9.81 1.32 14.80
N TRP A 208 -10.57 0.70 13.90
CA TRP A 208 -12.01 0.53 14.07
C TRP A 208 -12.34 -0.20 15.38
N ILE A 209 -11.56 -1.21 15.74
CA ILE A 209 -11.70 -1.97 16.99
C ILE A 209 -11.48 -1.05 18.21
N LEU A 210 -10.45 -0.20 18.17
CA LEU A 210 -10.15 0.77 19.23
C LEU A 210 -11.23 1.87 19.32
N GLU A 211 -11.78 2.32 18.19
CA GLU A 211 -12.83 3.36 18.16
C GLU A 211 -14.20 2.85 18.64
N ASN A 212 -14.43 1.52 18.61
CA ASN A 212 -15.71 0.90 19.01
C ASN A 212 -15.61 0.14 20.35
N ASP A 213 -14.55 0.38 21.14
CA ASP A 213 -14.29 -0.29 22.43
C ASP A 213 -14.40 -1.83 22.38
N LEU A 214 -13.98 -2.41 21.25
CA LEU A 214 -13.97 -3.86 21.06
C LEU A 214 -12.66 -4.51 21.58
N ALA A 215 -11.79 -3.75 22.23
CA ALA A 215 -10.45 -4.14 22.70
C ALA A 215 -10.42 -4.95 24.01
#